data_AF-A0A966DZJ1-F1
#
_entry.id   AF-A0A966DZJ1-F1
#
_cell.length_a   1.000
_cell.length_b   1.000
_cell.length_c   1.000
_cell.angle_alpha   90.00
_cell.angle_beta   90.00
_cell.angle_gamma   90.00
#
_symmetry.space_group_name_H-M   'P 1'
#
loop_
_entity.id
_entity.type
_entity.pdbx_description
1 polymer ?
#
loop_
_entity_poly.entity_id
_entity_poly.type
_entity_poly.pdbx_seq_one_letter_code
_entity_poly.pdbx_strand_id
1 'polypeptide(L)' 'MDKQMKELVAMGASAAANCHPCMDYHLAKCDELGVDRGEVAAAVKVGLMVNRGAENGIRKKARELLGEATIED' A
#
# COMPACT_ATOMS: atom_id res chain seq x y z
N MET A 1 -6.68 -19.63 -2.85
CA MET A 1 -7.22 -18.27 -2.73
C MET A 1 -8.14 -18.04 -3.90
N ASP A 2 -9.37 -17.58 -3.67
CA ASP A 2 -10.28 -17.21 -4.75
C ASP A 2 -9.80 -15.93 -5.46
N LYS A 3 -10.42 -15.61 -6.61
CA LYS A 3 -9.97 -14.51 -7.45
C LYS A 3 -10.17 -13.14 -6.79
N GLN A 4 -11.29 -12.92 -6.09
CA GLN A 4 -11.58 -11.63 -5.44
C GLN A 4 -10.58 -11.37 -4.31
N MET A 5 -10.34 -12.37 -3.46
CA MET A 5 -9.34 -12.30 -2.39
C MET A 5 -7.94 -12.05 -2.95
N LYS A 6 -7.59 -12.68 -4.08
CA LYS A 6 -6.29 -12.45 -4.74
C LYS A 6 -6.10 -10.97 -5.12
N GLU A 7 -7.10 -10.38 -5.75
CA GLU A 7 -7.01 -8.98 -6.19
C GLU A 7 -7.06 -8.01 -5.01
N LEU A 8 -7.81 -8.30 -3.94
CA LEU A 8 -7.77 -7.51 -2.71
C LEU A 8 -6.38 -7.53 -2.04
N VAL A 9 -5.75 -8.70 -1.93
CA VAL A 9 -4.37 -8.82 -1.43
C VAL A 9 -3.40 -8.04 -2.32
N ALA A 10 -3.55 -8.14 -3.65
CA ALA A 10 -2.71 -7.43 -4.59
C ALA A 10 -2.91 -5.90 -4.53
N MET A 11 -4.13 -5.42 -4.32
CA MET A 11 -4.42 -4.00 -4.07
C MET A 11 -3.73 -3.48 -2.80
N GLY A 12 -3.84 -4.22 -1.69
CA GLY A 12 -3.15 -3.87 -0.44
C GLY A 12 -1.63 -3.86 -0.60
N ALA A 13 -1.06 -4.87 -1.27
CA ALA A 13 0.38 -4.94 -1.55
C ALA A 13 0.85 -3.79 -2.46
N SER A 14 0.06 -3.43 -3.47
CA SER A 14 0.36 -2.33 -4.38
C SER A 14 0.41 -0.98 -3.66
N ALA A 15 -0.55 -0.73 -2.76
CA ALA A 15 -0.57 0.45 -1.90
C ALA A 15 0.61 0.45 -0.92
N ALA A 16 0.96 -0.69 -0.32
CA ALA A 16 2.12 -0.81 0.55
C ALA A 16 3.44 -0.49 -0.16
N ALA A 17 3.54 -0.82 -1.45
CA ALA A 17 4.72 -0.63 -2.28
C ALA A 17 4.76 0.71 -3.05
N ASN A 18 3.76 1.58 -2.90
CA ASN A 18 3.60 2.80 -3.70
C ASN A 18 3.61 2.55 -5.23
N CYS A 19 3.15 1.38 -5.69
CA CYS A 19 3.14 1.04 -7.11
C CYS A 19 1.85 1.52 -7.78
N HIS A 20 1.83 2.77 -8.28
CA HIS A 20 0.68 3.34 -8.99
C HIS A 20 0.16 2.47 -10.15
N PRO A 21 0.98 2.02 -11.11
CA PRO A 21 0.47 1.20 -12.22
C PRO A 21 -0.08 -0.16 -11.75
N CYS A 22 0.43 -0.70 -10.64
CA CYS A 22 -0.13 -1.91 -10.03
C CYS A 22 -1.52 -1.65 -9.46
N MET A 23 -1.71 -0.50 -8.79
CA MET A 23 -3.03 -0.10 -8.27
C MET A 23 -4.07 0.03 -9.38
N ASP A 24 -3.71 0.67 -10.50
CA ASP A 24 -4.62 0.81 -11.65
C ASP A 24 -5.02 -0.56 -12.21
N TYR A 25 -4.04 -1.45 -12.41
CA TYR A 25 -4.28 -2.80 -12.93
C TYR A 25 -5.17 -3.63 -12.01
N HIS A 26 -4.86 -3.68 -10.72
CA HIS A 26 -5.60 -4.51 -9.76
C HIS A 26 -6.99 -3.92 -9.44
N LEU A 27 -7.17 -2.59 -9.53
CA LEU A 27 -8.49 -1.96 -9.42
C LEU A 27 -9.39 -2.38 -10.58
N ALA A 28 -8.88 -2.36 -11.81
CA ALA A 28 -9.63 -2.83 -12.97
C ALA A 28 -10.04 -4.30 -12.82
N LYS A 29 -9.18 -5.15 -12.23
CA LYS A 29 -9.53 -6.56 -11.96
C LYS A 29 -10.56 -6.74 -10.85
N CYS A 30 -10.49 -5.94 -9.78
CA CYS A 30 -11.55 -5.89 -8.77
C CYS A 30 -12.91 -5.50 -9.38
N ASP A 31 -12.90 -4.54 -10.31
CA ASP A 31 -14.11 -4.06 -10.99
C ASP A 31 -14.71 -5.14 -11.91
N GLU A 32 -13.87 -5.81 -12.70
CA GLU A 32 -14.28 -6.95 -13.54
C GLU A 32 -14.90 -8.09 -12.72
N LEU A 33 -14.41 -8.30 -11.48
CA LEU A 33 -14.88 -9.34 -10.57
C LEU A 33 -16.05 -8.89 -9.68
N GLY A 34 -16.50 -7.64 -9.78
CA GLY A 34 -17.59 -7.10 -8.97
C GLY A 34 -17.28 -7.06 -7.47
N VAL A 35 -16.01 -6.85 -7.11
CA VAL A 35 -15.60 -6.69 -5.69
C VAL A 35 -16.21 -5.42 -5.12
N ASP A 36 -16.69 -5.47 -3.87
CA ASP A 36 -17.26 -4.31 -3.21
C ASP A 36 -16.21 -3.20 -3.03
N ARG A 37 -16.61 -1.94 -3.27
CA ARG A 37 -15.70 -0.78 -3.15
C ARG A 37 -15.22 -0.56 -1.72
N GLY A 38 -16.03 -0.92 -0.72
CA GLY A 38 -15.64 -0.89 0.68
C GLY A 38 -14.53 -1.89 1.01
N GLU A 39 -14.59 -3.10 0.45
CA GLU A 39 -13.52 -4.09 0.59
C GLU A 39 -12.21 -3.63 -0.07
N VAL A 40 -12.29 -3.04 -1.28
CA VAL A 40 -11.10 -2.47 -1.94
C VAL A 40 -10.51 -1.33 -1.11
N ALA A 41 -11.33 -0.42 -0.61
CA ALA A 41 -10.89 0.68 0.25
C ALA A 41 -10.25 0.16 1.55
N ALA A 42 -10.81 -0.90 2.14
CA ALA A 42 -10.24 -1.53 3.33
C ALA A 42 -8.86 -2.14 3.04
N ALA A 43 -8.69 -2.85 1.92
CA ALA A 43 -7.40 -3.40 1.51
C ALA A 43 -6.35 -2.31 1.28
N VAL A 44 -6.71 -1.21 0.61
CA VAL A 44 -5.83 -0.05 0.40
C VAL A 44 -5.45 0.58 1.74
N LYS A 45 -6.40 0.76 2.68
CA LYS A 45 -6.13 1.30 4.01
C LYS A 45 -5.11 0.44 4.78
N VAL A 46 -5.22 -0.89 4.71
CA VAL A 46 -4.24 -1.80 5.29
C VAL A 46 -2.86 -1.63 4.65
N GLY A 47 -2.81 -1.55 3.32
CA GLY A 47 -1.57 -1.29 2.58
C GLY A 47 -0.88 0.01 3.00
N LEU A 48 -1.65 1.10 3.13
CA LEU A 48 -1.12 2.40 3.57
C LEU A 48 -0.62 2.39 5.02
N MET A 49 -1.25 1.61 5.91
CA MET A 49 -0.73 1.43 7.28
C MET A 49 0.64 0.74 7.27
N VAL A 50 0.83 -0.28 6.43
CA VAL A 50 2.12 -0.96 6.26
C VAL A 50 3.16 0.00 5.65
N ASN A 51 2.77 0.74 4.61
CA ASN A 51 3.63 1.74 3.97
C ASN A 51 4.16 2.76 4.98
N ARG A 52 3.27 3.32 5.82
CA ARG A 52 3.64 4.27 6.87
C ARG A 52 4.63 3.67 7.87
N GLY A 53 4.47 2.39 8.23
CA GLY A 53 5.42 1.69 9.09
C GLY A 53 6.82 1.59 8.45
N ALA A 54 6.87 1.25 7.15
CA ALA A 54 8.12 1.18 6.40
C ALA A 54 8.78 2.56 6.26
N GLU A 55 8.00 3.59 5.93
CA GLU A 55 8.45 4.98 5.86
C GLU A 55 9.07 5.43 7.19
N ASN A 56 8.38 5.21 8.30
CA ASN A 56 8.88 5.54 9.64
C ASN A 56 10.23 4.86 9.93
N GLY A 57 10.38 3.59 9.52
CA GLY A 57 11.64 2.84 9.67
C GLY A 57 12.78 3.46 8.86
N ILE A 58 12.51 3.82 7.60
CA ILE A 58 13.47 4.50 6.74
C ILE A 58 13.83 5.88 7.29
N ARG A 59 12.86 6.68 7.75
CA ARG A 59 13.11 8.00 8.36
C ARG A 59 13.98 7.89 9.60
N LYS A 60 13.69 6.94 10.49
CA LYS A 60 14.54 6.67 11.65
C LYS A 60 15.98 6.35 11.20
N LYS A 61 16.13 5.46 10.22
CA LYS A 61 17.46 5.10 9.72
C LYS A 61 18.18 6.27 9.06
N ALA A 62 17.46 7.11 8.31
CA ALA A 62 18.00 8.30 7.69
C ALA A 62 18.50 9.30 8.74
N ARG A 63 17.74 9.54 9.81
CA ARG A 63 18.17 10.39 10.94
C ARG A 63 19.43 9.86 11.62
N GLU A 64 19.55 8.54 11.83
CA GLU A 64 20.77 7.92 12.36
C GLU A 64 21.99 8.13 11.45
N LEU A 65 21.81 8.12 10.13
CA LEU A 65 22.90 8.21 9.16
C LEU A 65 23.28 9.65 8.78
N LEU A 66 22.32 10.57 8.73
CA LEU A 66 22.46 11.91 8.16
C LEU A 66 22.32 13.03 9.20
N GLY A 67 21.96 12.71 10.45
CA GLY A 67 21.63 13.67 11.49
C GLY A 67 20.13 13.97 11.58
N GLU A 68 19.67 14.40 12.75
CA GLU A 68 18.24 14.55 13.04
C GLU A 68 17.62 15.82 12.42
N ALA A 69 18.42 16.89 12.31
CA ALA A 69 18.00 18.17 11.73
C ALA A 69 17.84 18.18 10.20
N THR A 70 18.25 17.11 9.51
CA THR A 70 18.22 17.01 8.04
C THR A 70 17.01 16.25 7.49
N ILE A 71 16.20 15.60 8.35
CA ILE A 71 15.04 14.80 7.93
C ILE A 71 13.79 15.24 8.69
N GLU A 72 12.93 16.00 8.01
CA GLU A 72 11.62 16.46 8.50
C GLU A 72 10.64 15.30 8.75
N ASP A 73 9.47 15.59 9.34
CA ASP A 73 8.38 14.63 9.58
C ASP A 73 7.43 14.51 8.37
#